data_AF-A0AAV1UAC5-F1
#
_entry.id   AF-A0AAV1UAC5-F1
#
_cell.length_a   1.000
_cell.length_b   1.000
_cell.length_c   1.000
_cell.angle_alpha   90.00
_cell.angle_beta   90.00
_cell.angle_gamma   90.00
#
_symmetry.space_group_name_H-M   'P 1'
#
loop_
_entity.id
_entity.type
_entity.pdbx_description
1 polymer ?
#
loop_
_entity_poly.entity_id
_entity_poly.type
_entity_poly.pdbx_seq_one_letter_code
_entity_poly.pdbx_strand_id
1 'polypeptide(L)' 'MLHHAKLEKCFWAEAAMTAIYVKNRLPSPKDVHKTPFEIVHNSKPSVKHMRVFGCQVYILTPKEK' A
#
# COMPACT_ATOMS: atom_id res chain seq x y z
N MET A 1 -7.41 7.56 -3.90
CA MET A 1 -7.67 6.10 -3.86
C MET A 1 -9.16 5.80 -3.84
N LEU A 2 -9.89 6.02 -2.73
CA LEU A 2 -11.33 5.71 -2.63
C LEU A 2 -12.20 6.48 -3.63
N HIS A 3 -12.01 7.80 -3.72
CA HIS A 3 -12.74 8.65 -4.68
C HIS A 3 -12.51 8.23 -6.14
N HIS A 4 -11.26 7.88 -6.49
CA HIS A 4 -10.93 7.39 -7.84
C HIS A 4 -11.53 6.01 -8.12
N ALA A 5 -11.63 5.16 -7.09
CA ALA A 5 -12.26 3.84 -7.18
C ALA A 5 -13.81 3.90 -7.16
N LYS A 6 -14.40 5.11 -7.10
CA LYS A 6 -15.85 5.33 -6.98
C LYS A 6 -16.48 4.58 -5.79
N LEU A 7 -15.72 4.45 -4.70
CA LEU A 7 -16.18 3.81 -3.47
C LEU A 7 -16.81 4.83 -2.52
N GLU A 8 -17.83 4.40 -1.79
CA GLU A 8 -18.49 5.21 -0.77
C GLU A 8 -17.56 5.54 0.40
N LYS A 9 -17.85 6.64 1.11
CA LYS A 9 -17.07 7.10 2.26
C LYS A 9 -17.10 6.14 3.45
N CYS A 10 -18.09 5.24 3.51
CA CYS A 10 -18.19 4.22 4.55
C CYS A 10 -16.95 3.31 4.58
N PHE A 11 -16.29 3.09 3.43
CA PHE A 11 -15.08 2.27 3.31
C PHE A 11 -13.78 2.95 3.75
N TRP A 12 -13.85 4.16 4.34
CA TRP A 12 -12.65 4.91 4.70
C TRP A 12 -11.84 4.21 5.79
N ALA A 13 -12.51 3.62 6.78
CA ALA A 13 -11.85 2.86 7.85
C ALA A 13 -11.11 1.64 7.28
N GLU A 14 -11.74 0.89 6.37
CA GLU A 14 -11.17 -0.28 5.71
C GLU A 14 -9.97 0.10 4.84
N ALA A 15 -10.03 1.23 4.12
CA ALA A 15 -8.91 1.71 3.35
C ALA A 15 -7.72 2.10 4.25
N ALA A 16 -7.97 2.76 5.37
CA ALA A 16 -6.94 3.11 6.34
C ALA A 16 -6.29 1.86 6.96
N MET A 17 -7.09 0.88 7.38
CA MET A 17 -6.61 -0.40 7.88
C MET A 17 -5.79 -1.15 6.83
N THR A 18 -6.24 -1.16 5.57
CA THR A 18 -5.53 -1.81 4.46
C THR A 18 -4.20 -1.13 4.20
N ALA A 19 -4.12 0.20 4.26
CA ALA A 19 -2.87 0.94 4.09
C ALA A 19 -1.84 0.57 5.17
N ILE A 20 -2.26 0.47 6.43
CA ILE A 20 -1.40 0.03 7.55
C ILE A 20 -0.99 -1.44 7.36
N TYR A 21 -1.92 -2.30 6.97
CA TYR A 21 -1.68 -3.72 6.72
C TYR A 21 -0.60 -3.95 5.65
N VAL A 22 -0.67 -3.18 4.56
CA VAL A 22 0.34 -3.18 3.48
C VAL A 22 1.66 -2.63 4.00
N LYS A 23 1.66 -1.49 4.69
CA LYS A 23 2.88 -0.88 5.25
C LYS A 23 3.65 -1.84 6.15
N ASN A 24 2.97 -2.65 6.96
CA ASN A 24 3.61 -3.63 7.84
C ASN A 24 4.25 -4.81 7.08
N ARG A 25 3.89 -5.01 5.81
CA ARG A 25 4.42 -6.07 4.93
C ARG A 25 5.36 -5.55 3.86
N LEU A 26 5.62 -4.24 3.84
CA LEU A 26 6.63 -3.63 3.00
C LEU A 26 7.95 -3.53 3.77
N PRO A 27 9.10 -3.57 3.07
CA PRO A 27 10.39 -3.26 3.68
C PRO A 27 10.38 -1.87 4.30
N SER A 28 11.02 -1.71 5.44
CA SER A 28 11.14 -0.41 6.09
C SER A 28 12.34 0.34 5.50
N PRO A 29 12.29 1.68 5.37
CA PRO A 29 13.47 2.46 5.03
C PRO A 29 14.64 2.27 6.01
N LYS A 30 14.33 1.87 7.25
CA LYS A 30 15.33 1.59 8.29
C LYS A 30 16.00 0.22 8.14
N ASP A 31 15.31 -0.74 7.51
CA ASP A 31 15.81 -2.09 7.28
C ASP A 31 15.19 -2.62 5.99
N VAL A 32 15.99 -2.60 4.92
CA VAL A 32 15.56 -3.01 3.58
C VAL A 32 15.39 -4.54 3.49
N HIS A 33 15.94 -5.28 4.44
CA HIS A 33 15.95 -6.74 4.42
C HIS A 33 14.81 -7.38 5.22
N LYS A 34 14.14 -6.61 6.09
CA LYS A 34 13.04 -7.09 6.92
C LYS A 34 11.83 -6.15 6.93
N THR A 35 10.67 -6.75 6.86
CA THR A 35 9.37 -6.09 7.04
C THR A 35 9.03 -5.99 8.53
N PRO A 36 8.26 -4.98 8.97
CA PRO A 36 7.74 -4.92 10.34
C PRO A 36 7.01 -6.20 10.77
N PHE A 37 6.30 -6.86 9.85
CA PHE A 37 5.66 -8.15 10.09
C PHE A 37 6.67 -9.24 10.45
N GLU A 38 7.78 -9.35 9.72
CA GLU A 38 8.84 -10.33 10.02
C GLU A 38 9.50 -10.07 11.37
N ILE A 39 9.65 -8.80 11.77
CA ILE A 39 10.24 -8.43 13.07
C ILE A 39 9.34 -8.90 14.22
N VAL A 40 8.02 -8.73 14.09
CA VAL A 40 7.06 -9.06 15.15
C VAL A 40 6.75 -10.56 15.18
N HIS A 41 6.56 -11.19 14.02
CA HIS A 41 6.08 -12.57 13.91
C HIS A 41 7.16 -13.59 13.60
N ASN A 42 8.41 -13.17 13.38
CA ASN A 42 9.55 -14.02 12.99
C ASN A 42 9.25 -14.93 11.77
N SER A 43 8.35 -14.48 10.89
CA SER A 43 7.90 -15.23 9.71
C SER A 43 7.63 -14.30 8.54
N LYS A 44 7.87 -14.78 7.31
CA LYS A 44 7.66 -13.99 6.10
C LYS A 44 6.17 -13.77 5.85
N PRO A 45 5.71 -12.53 5.58
CA PRO A 45 4.32 -12.30 5.26
C PRO A 45 3.97 -12.93 3.92
N SER A 46 2.85 -13.65 3.86
CA SER A 46 2.24 -14.01 2.58
C SER A 46 1.55 -12.78 1.97
N VAL A 47 1.85 -12.49 0.71
CA VAL A 47 1.19 -11.42 -0.08
C VAL A 47 0.34 -11.98 -1.22
N LYS A 48 0.19 -13.30 -1.33
CA LYS A 48 -0.55 -13.98 -2.43
C LYS A 48 -2.02 -13.55 -2.53
N HIS A 49 -2.61 -13.12 -1.43
CA HIS A 49 -4.01 -12.66 -1.37
C HIS A 49 -4.16 -11.17 -1.75
N MET A 50 -3.06 -10.42 -1.82
CA MET A 50 -3.13 -9.01 -2.19
C MET A 50 -3.47 -8.89 -3.67
N ARG A 51 -4.33 -7.92 -3.99
CA ARG A 51 -4.63 -7.54 -5.37
C ARG A 51 -4.17 -6.11 -5.60
N VAL A 52 -3.77 -5.83 -6.84
CA VAL A 52 -3.41 -4.47 -7.26
C VAL A 52 -4.62 -3.57 -7.05
N PHE A 53 -4.50 -2.59 -6.16
CA PHE A 53 -5.49 -1.54 -6.01
C PHE A 53 -5.14 -0.41 -6.98
N GLY A 54 -5.77 -0.41 -8.15
CA GLY A 54 -5.49 0.57 -9.20
C GLY A 54 -5.99 1.97 -8.81
N CYS A 55 -5.11 2.96 -8.84
CA CYS A 55 -5.51 4.35 -9.00
C CYS A 55 -4.99 4.87 -10.35
N GLN A 56 -5.80 5.68 -11.03
CA GLN A 56 -5.31 6.46 -12.17
C GLN A 56 -4.23 7.42 -11.67
N VAL A 57 -3.02 7.30 -12.21
CA VAL A 57 -1.89 8.20 -11.94
C VAL A 57 -1.67 9.05 -13.18
N TYR A 58 -1.55 10.36 -13.01
CA TYR A 58 -1.20 11.29 -14.07
C TYR A 58 0.27 11.67 -13.92
N ILE A 59 1.06 11.46 -14.97
CA ILE A 59 2.46 11.88 -15.02
C ILE A 59 2.50 13.30 -15.59
N LEU A 60 3.11 14.24 -14.88
CA LEU A 60 3.40 15.55 -15.42
C LEU A 60 4.65 15.46 -16.29
N THR A 61 4.48 15.42 -17.62
CA THR A 61 5.61 15.52 -18.55
C THR A 61 6.07 16.99 -18.60
N PRO A 62 7.34 17.30 -18.30
CA PRO A 62 7.86 18.65 -18.44
C PRO A 62 7.78 19.07 -19.91
N LYS A 63 7.36 20.32 -20.19
CA LYS A 63 7.44 20.88 -21.54
C LYS A 63 8.91 21.10 -21.89
N GLU A 64 9.34 20.56 -23.04
CA GLU A 64 10.65 20.90 -23.61
C GLU A 64 10.73 22.42 -23.86
N LYS A 65 11.90 22.99 -23.58
CA LYS A 65 12.19 24.42 -23.76
C LYS A 65 12.35 24.79 -25.22
#